data_AF-A0A645JIP0-F1
#
_entry.id   AF-A0A645JIP0-F1
#
_cell.length_a   1.000
_cell.length_b   1.000
_cell.length_c   1.000
_cell.angle_alpha   90.00
_cell.angle_beta   90.00
_cell.angle_gamma   90.00
#
_symmetry.space_group_name_H-M   'P 1'
#
loop_
_entity.id
_entity.type
_entity.pdbx_description
1 polymer ?
#
loop_
_entity_poly.entity_id
_entity_poly.type
_entity_poly.pdbx_seq_one_letter_code
_entity_poly.pdbx_strand_id
1 'polypeptide(L)'
;MKIRQGKFEVTLKDGKEQVFELNDFDEYRSSSCRFCTDLTAENSDISFGGVGSPRGYTTVLARSAIGYEIFNEAVDNGYIEARQLKDEELERVLNLAKMKKVQMYDLHRRQKA
;
A
#
# COMPACT_ATOMS: atom_id res chain seq x y z
N MET A 1 -6.59 6.01 12.62
CA MET A 1 -5.26 6.44 12.17
C MET A 1 -5.10 6.11 10.69
N LYS A 2 -4.39 6.91 9.91
CA LYS A 2 -4.19 6.71 8.47
C LYS A 2 -2.77 7.15 8.07
N ILE A 3 -2.11 6.42 7.17
CA ILE A 3 -0.86 6.86 6.52
C ILE A 3 -1.18 7.11 5.05
N ARG A 4 -1.00 8.35 4.59
CA ARG A 4 -1.24 8.73 3.19
C ARG A 4 -0.54 10.04 2.86
N GLN A 5 -0.11 10.21 1.62
CA GLN A 5 0.48 11.46 1.11
C GLN A 5 1.62 12.02 1.99
N GLY A 6 2.46 11.13 2.55
CA GLY A 6 3.59 11.53 3.41
C GLY A 6 3.18 11.97 4.82
N LYS A 7 1.93 11.72 5.24
CA LYS A 7 1.39 12.14 6.54
C LYS A 7 0.88 10.95 7.35
N PHE A 8 1.02 11.07 8.67
CA PHE A 8 0.39 10.21 9.66
C PHE A 8 -0.75 10.97 10.34
N GLU A 9 -1.98 10.54 10.10
CA GLU A 9 -3.19 11.21 10.57
C GLU A 9 -3.85 10.39 11.69
N VAL A 10 -4.17 11.03 12.81
CA VAL A 10 -4.80 10.43 13.98
C VAL A 10 -6.08 11.19 14.31
N THR A 11 -7.21 10.49 14.33
CA THR A 11 -8.49 11.03 14.82
C THR A 11 -8.67 10.59 16.28
N LEU A 12 -8.78 11.56 17.18
CA LEU A 12 -8.98 11.34 18.61
C LEU A 12 -10.46 11.05 18.93
N LYS A 13 -10.72 10.53 20.13
CA LYS A 13 -12.09 10.21 20.59
C LYS A 13 -13.01 11.44 20.67
N ASP A 14 -12.43 12.62 20.89
CA ASP A 14 -13.15 13.90 20.89
C ASP A 14 -13.36 14.47 19.49
N GLY A 15 -13.02 13.71 18.43
CA GLY A 15 -13.18 14.10 17.04
C GLY A 15 -12.06 14.99 16.50
N LYS A 16 -11.10 15.43 17.32
CA LYS A 16 -9.96 16.22 16.83
C LYS A 16 -9.05 15.38 15.94
N GLU A 17 -8.56 15.99 14.86
CA GLU A 17 -7.56 15.39 14.00
C GLU A 17 -6.17 15.97 14.33
N GLN A 18 -5.20 15.09 14.49
CA GLN A 18 -3.79 15.43 14.57
C GLN A 18 -3.07 14.86 13.36
N VAL A 19 -2.20 15.67 12.77
CA VAL A 19 -1.47 15.32 11.55
C VAL A 19 0.00 15.54 11.81
N PHE A 20 0.78 14.49 11.55
CA PHE A 20 2.23 14.48 11.71
C PHE A 20 2.89 14.19 10.36
N GLU A 21 4.12 14.68 10.18
CA GLU A 21 4.92 14.34 9.01
C GLU A 21 5.41 12.89 9.15
N LEU A 22 5.26 12.08 8.09
CA LEU A 22 5.62 10.66 8.16
C LEU A 22 7.13 10.45 8.32
N ASN A 23 7.94 11.38 7.82
CA ASN A 23 9.40 11.30 7.90
C ASN A 23 9.91 11.34 9.34
N ASP A 24 9.18 11.97 10.26
CA ASP A 24 9.52 12.03 11.68
C ASP A 24 9.46 10.63 12.34
N PHE A 25 8.83 9.65 11.67
CA PHE A 25 8.70 8.28 12.17
C PHE A 25 9.73 7.29 11.61
N ASP A 26 10.62 7.69 10.69
CA ASP A 26 11.58 6.74 10.08
C ASP A 26 12.56 6.15 11.10
N GLU A 27 12.86 6.89 12.19
CA GLU A 27 13.67 6.38 13.30
C GLU A 27 12.99 5.25 14.09
N TYR A 28 11.65 5.24 14.15
CA TYR A 28 10.86 4.23 14.84
C TYR A 28 10.52 3.02 13.96
N ARG A 29 10.85 3.05 12.67
CA ARG A 29 10.63 1.94 11.73
C ARG A 29 11.48 0.73 12.16
N SER A 30 10.84 -0.44 12.24
CA SER A 30 11.54 -1.70 12.47
C SER A 30 12.68 -1.91 11.46
N SER A 31 13.85 -2.32 11.94
CA SER A 31 15.04 -2.53 11.12
C SER A 31 14.80 -3.56 10.01
N SER A 32 14.00 -4.60 10.25
CA SER A 32 13.67 -5.62 9.25
C SER A 32 12.92 -5.03 8.04
N CYS A 33 12.08 -4.01 8.27
CA CYS A 33 11.33 -3.37 7.20
C CYS A 33 12.25 -2.70 6.17
N ARG A 34 13.48 -2.32 6.54
CA ARG A 34 14.50 -1.73 5.64
C ARG A 34 14.98 -2.70 4.55
N PHE A 35 14.83 -3.99 4.78
CA PHE A 35 15.23 -5.05 3.84
C PHE A 35 14.05 -5.65 3.08
N CYS A 36 12.82 -5.42 3.54
CA CYS A 36 11.62 -5.92 2.87
C CYS A 36 11.44 -5.23 1.50
N THR A 37 11.42 -6.02 0.44
CA THR A 37 11.29 -5.56 -0.94
C THR A 37 9.87 -5.68 -1.50
N ASP A 38 8.92 -6.22 -0.74
CA ASP A 38 7.54 -6.42 -1.18
C ASP A 38 6.61 -5.35 -0.58
N LEU A 39 6.03 -4.50 -1.43
CA LEU A 39 5.03 -3.51 -1.02
C LEU A 39 3.60 -4.04 -1.11
N THR A 40 3.32 -4.89 -2.08
CA THR A 40 1.95 -5.17 -2.56
C THR A 40 1.50 -6.59 -2.27
N ALA A 41 2.21 -7.33 -1.40
CA ALA A 41 1.97 -8.73 -1.09
C ALA A 41 1.95 -9.57 -2.38
N GLU A 42 3.09 -9.59 -3.09
CA GLU A 42 3.22 -10.17 -4.42
C GLU A 42 2.86 -11.67 -4.49
N ASN A 43 2.92 -12.37 -3.36
CA ASN A 43 2.64 -13.81 -3.24
C ASN A 43 1.24 -14.15 -2.68
N SER A 44 0.34 -13.18 -2.51
CA SER A 44 -1.04 -13.47 -2.06
C SER A 44 -1.97 -13.75 -3.25
N ASP A 45 -3.07 -14.49 -3.01
CA ASP A 45 -4.11 -14.70 -4.03
C ASP A 45 -4.79 -13.37 -4.41
N ILE A 46 -5.06 -12.53 -3.40
CA ILE A 46 -5.62 -11.19 -3.53
C ILE A 46 -4.86 -10.25 -2.61
N SER A 47 -4.51 -9.06 -3.10
CA SER A 47 -3.85 -8.01 -2.33
C SER A 47 -4.70 -6.74 -2.29
N PHE A 48 -4.73 -6.04 -1.16
CA PHE A 48 -5.55 -4.84 -0.93
C PHE A 48 -4.68 -3.67 -0.46
N GLY A 49 -4.92 -2.47 -0.99
CA GLY A 49 -4.17 -1.27 -0.58
C GLY A 49 -4.86 0.04 -0.91
N GLY A 50 -4.55 1.09 -0.16
CA GLY A 50 -5.14 2.43 -0.38
C GLY A 50 -4.46 3.27 -1.48
N VAL A 51 -3.29 2.85 -1.96
CA VAL A 51 -2.53 3.58 -3.00
C VAL A 51 -3.13 3.30 -4.37
N GLY A 52 -3.24 4.33 -5.21
CA GLY A 52 -3.76 4.20 -6.58
C GLY A 52 -5.27 4.44 -6.66
N SER A 53 -6.02 4.22 -5.58
CA SER A 53 -7.46 4.42 -5.54
C SER A 53 -7.88 5.78 -4.97
N PRO A 54 -9.06 6.31 -5.37
CA PRO A 54 -9.63 7.50 -4.74
C PRO A 54 -10.07 7.24 -3.29
N ARG A 55 -10.33 8.31 -2.55
CA ARG A 55 -10.81 8.21 -1.16
C ARG A 55 -12.11 7.40 -1.10
N GLY A 56 -12.16 6.42 -0.18
CA GLY A 56 -13.31 5.53 -0.01
C GLY A 56 -13.21 4.24 -0.83
N TYR A 57 -12.20 4.12 -1.70
CA TYR A 57 -11.94 2.92 -2.48
C TYR A 57 -10.64 2.25 -2.05
N THR A 58 -10.54 0.97 -2.38
CA THR A 58 -9.36 0.13 -2.16
C THR A 58 -8.87 -0.37 -3.51
N THR A 59 -7.58 -0.24 -3.78
CA THR A 59 -6.94 -0.90 -4.90
C THR A 59 -6.82 -2.38 -4.59
N VAL A 60 -7.35 -3.21 -5.48
CA VAL A 60 -7.33 -4.67 -5.35
C VAL A 60 -6.56 -5.28 -6.50
N LEU A 61 -5.61 -6.15 -6.19
CA LEU A 61 -4.85 -6.93 -7.17
C LEU A 61 -5.14 -8.41 -6.94
N ALA A 62 -5.96 -9.01 -7.81
CA ALA A 62 -6.16 -10.45 -7.85
C ALA A 62 -5.04 -11.08 -8.70
N ARG A 63 -4.31 -12.05 -8.13
CA ARG A 63 -3.07 -12.59 -8.73
C ARG A 63 -3.23 -14.05 -9.17
N SER A 64 -3.87 -14.86 -8.33
CA SER A 64 -4.13 -16.26 -8.64
C SER A 64 -5.49 -16.44 -9.29
N ALA A 65 -5.69 -17.60 -9.94
CA ALA A 65 -6.98 -17.96 -10.52
C ALA A 65 -8.09 -17.99 -9.44
N ILE A 66 -7.78 -18.59 -8.28
CA ILE A 66 -8.72 -18.67 -7.15
C ILE A 66 -9.04 -17.27 -6.61
N GLY A 67 -8.02 -16.41 -6.47
CA GLY A 67 -8.23 -15.04 -6.01
C GLY A 67 -9.09 -14.21 -6.97
N TYR A 68 -8.92 -14.43 -8.28
CA TYR A 68 -9.75 -13.79 -9.30
C TYR A 68 -11.20 -14.27 -9.25
N GLU A 69 -11.42 -15.58 -9.13
CA GLU A 69 -12.76 -16.17 -9.03
C GLU A 69 -13.51 -15.64 -7.79
N ILE A 70 -12.89 -15.72 -6.60
CA ILE A 70 -13.47 -15.22 -5.35
C ILE A 70 -13.81 -13.72 -5.44
N PHE A 71 -12.94 -12.91 -6.04
CA PHE A 71 -13.19 -11.47 -6.18
C PHE A 71 -14.40 -11.20 -7.08
N ASN A 72 -14.51 -11.88 -8.23
CA ASN A 72 -15.63 -11.69 -9.14
C ASN A 72 -16.94 -12.22 -8.55
N GLU A 73 -16.94 -13.37 -7.89
CA GLU A 73 -18.13 -13.86 -7.18
C GLU A 73 -18.60 -12.85 -6.12
N ALA A 74 -17.68 -12.17 -5.43
CA ALA A 74 -18.06 -11.13 -4.47
C ALA A 74 -18.73 -9.92 -5.14
N VAL A 75 -18.30 -9.56 -6.36
CA VAL A 75 -18.93 -8.51 -7.17
C VAL A 75 -20.29 -8.96 -7.69
N ASP A 76 -20.37 -10.16 -8.26
CA ASP A 76 -21.59 -10.71 -8.87
C ASP A 76 -22.71 -10.93 -7.85
N ASN A 77 -22.36 -11.34 -6.62
CA ASN A 77 -23.31 -11.46 -5.51
C ASN A 77 -23.64 -10.11 -4.83
N GLY A 78 -23.07 -9.00 -5.28
CA GLY A 78 -23.36 -7.66 -4.77
C GLY A 78 -22.78 -7.36 -3.39
N TYR A 79 -21.77 -8.13 -2.92
CA TYR A 79 -21.09 -7.83 -1.65
C TYR A 79 -20.18 -6.61 -1.76
N ILE A 80 -19.63 -6.36 -2.95
CA ILE A 80 -18.74 -5.23 -3.23
C ILE A 80 -19.04 -4.62 -4.59
N GLU A 81 -18.79 -3.32 -4.72
CA GLU A 81 -18.76 -2.63 -6.01
C GLU A 81 -17.30 -2.55 -6.50
N ALA A 82 -17.09 -2.85 -7.79
CA ALA A 82 -15.77 -2.82 -8.38
C ALA A 82 -15.78 -2.10 -9.74
N ARG A 83 -14.64 -1.49 -10.06
CA ARG A 83 -14.32 -1.00 -11.41
C ARG A 83 -12.90 -1.39 -11.75
N GLN A 84 -12.59 -1.42 -13.05
CA GLN A 84 -11.21 -1.60 -13.47
C GLN A 84 -10.32 -0.46 -12.95
N LEU A 85 -9.13 -0.85 -12.52
CA LEU A 85 -8.05 0.05 -12.16
C LEU A 85 -7.50 0.69 -13.44
N LYS A 86 -7.35 2.01 -13.46
CA LYS A 86 -6.79 2.72 -14.62
C LYS A 86 -5.26 2.62 -14.63
N ASP A 87 -4.64 2.80 -15.80
CA ASP A 87 -3.18 2.74 -15.94
C ASP A 87 -2.47 3.76 -15.02
N GLU A 88 -2.92 5.01 -14.99
CA GLU A 88 -2.37 6.05 -14.10
C GLU A 88 -2.48 5.71 -12.60
N GLU A 89 -3.52 4.95 -12.24
CA GLU A 89 -3.76 4.51 -10.86
C GLU A 89 -2.82 3.36 -10.49
N LEU A 90 -2.64 2.42 -11.41
CA LEU A 90 -1.68 1.33 -11.30
C LEU A 90 -0.23 1.85 -11.26
N GLU A 91 0.11 2.84 -12.09
CA GLU A 91 1.43 3.47 -12.11
C GLU A 91 1.84 4.03 -10.74
N ARG A 92 0.90 4.62 -9.99
CA ARG A 92 1.18 5.10 -8.62
C ARG A 92 1.56 3.96 -7.69
N VAL A 93 0.91 2.81 -7.81
CA VAL A 93 1.23 1.60 -7.04
C VAL A 93 2.61 1.07 -7.43
N LEU A 94 2.87 0.96 -8.74
CA LEU A 94 4.15 0.49 -9.28
C LEU A 94 5.31 1.39 -8.86
N ASN A 95 5.14 2.71 -8.87
CA ASN A 95 6.15 3.66 -8.44
C ASN A 95 6.54 3.48 -6.97
N LEU A 96 5.58 3.33 -6.06
CA LEU A 96 5.88 3.06 -4.66
C LEU A 96 6.51 1.68 -4.46
N ALA A 97 6.04 0.66 -5.19
CA ALA A 97 6.61 -0.69 -5.12
C ALA A 97 8.08 -0.68 -5.54
N LYS A 98 8.40 0.04 -6.63
CA LYS A 98 9.77 0.26 -7.09
C LYS A 98 10.62 0.97 -6.05
N MET A 99 10.11 2.06 -5.44
CA MET A 99 10.83 2.77 -4.37
C MET A 99 11.17 1.84 -3.21
N LYS A 100 10.23 0.99 -2.77
CA LYS A 100 10.48 0.01 -1.70
C LYS A 100 11.55 -1.02 -2.09
N LYS A 101 11.50 -1.54 -3.32
CA LYS A 101 12.52 -2.48 -3.84
C LYS A 101 13.92 -1.86 -3.87
N VAL A 102 14.02 -0.58 -4.26
CA VAL A 102 15.33 0.10 -4.39
C VAL A 102 15.95 0.47 -3.04
N GLN A 103 15.15 0.74 -2.00
CA GLN A 103 15.65 1.07 -0.64
C GLN A 103 16.67 0.05 -0.11
N MET A 104 16.51 -1.24 -0.44
CA MET A 104 17.44 -2.30 -0.02
C MET A 104 18.85 -2.09 -0.60
N TYR A 105 18.98 -1.60 -1.84
CA TYR A 105 20.27 -1.36 -2.49
C TYR A 105 21.00 -0.13 -1.94
N ASP A 106 20.26 0.91 -1.54
CA ASP A 106 20.83 2.13 -0.97
C ASP A 106 21.51 1.88 0.38
N LEU A 107 20.98 0.97 1.19
CA LEU A 107 21.58 0.57 2.47
C LEU A 107 22.91 -0.18 2.28
N HIS A 108 22.97 -1.10 1.31
CA HIS A 108 24.19 -1.84 0.99
C HIS A 108 25.30 -0.93 0.46
N ARG A 109 24.97 0.10 -0.34
CA ARG A 109 25.95 1.09 -0.81
C ARG A 109 26.50 1.97 0.31
N ARG A 110 25.69 2.34 1.30
CA ARG A 110 26.11 3.18 2.43
C ARG A 110 26.93 2.44 3.49
N GLN A 111 26.78 1.12 3.61
CA GLN A 111 27.61 0.31 4.53
C GLN A 111 29.01 -0.03 3.98
N LYS A 112 29.22 0.10 2.66
CA LYS A 112 30.52 -0.16 2.00
C LYS A 112 31.35 1.10 1.75
N ALA A 113 30.82 2.28 2.07
CA ALA A 113 31.51 3.56 2.04
C ALA A 113 31.93 3.94 3.46
#